data_AF-A0A6B2L9N8-F1
#
_entry.id   AF-A0A6B2L9N8-F1
#
_cell.length_a   1.000
_cell.length_b   1.000
_cell.length_c   1.000
_cell.angle_alpha   90.00
_cell.angle_beta   90.00
_cell.angle_gamma   90.00
#
_symmetry.space_group_name_H-M   'P 1'
#
loop_
_entity.id
_entity.type
_entity.pdbx_description
1 polymer ?
#
loop_
_entity_poly.entity_id
_entity_poly.type
_entity_poly.pdbx_seq_one_letter_code
_entity_poly.pdbx_strand_id
1 'polypeptide(L)'
;MVKNKCRPYEEGDYRARVATFLVADWFVKPLCMSPLSCARYGWVNVGPDTLECTICMKRLVYTYTLKNGPPDSLDLLNSTHTDLCPWKDNPSPLSFTSLPLFSLKSLKTIISKWAVHPQLDPNFLKDFKALSSNQIGELLSVLDLDDTPENRERCILSVTGWNYTPHSDPLKMTSCSICQRALPFQPKPSLHSLASNQQTKAPKVGEKRKREEEESWFHCLGEHRYYCPWRNGGDIGNLIEDLLRLSPVRWLQRFEEGSEVNRRSSEDLNMAAQKALKLLHLLKTPIPKDL
;
A
#
# COMPACT_ATOMS: atom_id res chain seq x y z
N MET A 1 -22.84 -0.58 -29.67
CA MET A 1 -22.84 -0.47 -28.19
C MET A 1 -21.88 -1.51 -27.63
N VAL A 2 -20.82 -1.10 -26.92
CA VAL A 2 -19.98 -2.05 -26.18
C VAL A 2 -20.76 -2.46 -24.93
N LYS A 3 -21.08 -3.76 -24.80
CA LYS A 3 -21.61 -4.28 -23.53
C LYS A 3 -20.47 -4.25 -22.52
N ASN A 4 -20.55 -3.38 -21.50
CA ASN A 4 -19.68 -3.49 -20.33
C ASN A 4 -19.84 -4.91 -19.77
N LYS A 5 -18.72 -5.61 -19.60
CA LYS A 5 -18.69 -6.96 -19.02
C LYS A 5 -18.39 -6.85 -17.53
N CYS A 6 -19.08 -7.63 -16.71
CA CYS A 6 -18.70 -7.78 -15.32
C CYS A 6 -17.36 -8.51 -15.26
N ARG A 7 -16.33 -7.85 -14.73
CA ARG A 7 -14.96 -8.38 -14.60
C ARG A 7 -14.48 -8.20 -13.15
N PRO A 8 -15.02 -8.97 -12.19
CA PRO A 8 -14.76 -8.76 -10.78
C PRO A 8 -13.34 -9.15 -10.36
N TYR A 9 -12.74 -10.13 -11.04
CA TYR A 9 -11.38 -10.62 -10.78
C TYR A 9 -10.27 -9.83 -11.48
N GLU A 10 -10.61 -8.86 -12.34
CA GLU A 10 -9.63 -7.99 -12.99
C GLU A 10 -9.26 -6.85 -12.04
N GLU A 11 -8.07 -6.92 -11.44
CA GLU A 11 -7.62 -5.88 -10.50
C GLU A 11 -7.56 -4.50 -11.17
N GLY A 12 -7.13 -4.42 -12.43
CA GLY A 12 -7.09 -3.16 -13.20
C GLY A 12 -8.47 -2.48 -13.28
N ASP A 13 -9.53 -3.24 -13.58
CA ASP A 13 -10.91 -2.73 -13.60
C ASP A 13 -11.37 -2.30 -12.21
N TYR A 14 -10.98 -3.03 -11.17
CA TYR A 14 -11.29 -2.66 -9.79
C TYR A 14 -10.61 -1.34 -9.39
N ARG A 15 -9.30 -1.19 -9.66
CA ARG A 15 -8.56 0.06 -9.40
C ARG A 15 -9.12 1.23 -10.21
N ALA A 16 -9.51 1.00 -11.47
CA ALA A 16 -10.17 2.02 -12.29
C ALA A 16 -11.49 2.50 -11.67
N ARG A 17 -12.30 1.61 -11.08
CA ARG A 17 -13.50 2.01 -10.33
C ARG A 17 -13.16 2.82 -9.07
N VAL A 18 -12.17 2.38 -8.28
CA VAL A 18 -11.69 3.13 -7.10
C VAL A 18 -11.19 4.54 -7.46
N ALA A 19 -10.55 4.69 -8.62
CA ALA A 19 -10.03 5.98 -9.09
C ALA A 19 -11.13 7.02 -9.43
N THR A 20 -12.38 6.61 -9.62
CA THR A 20 -13.51 7.54 -9.85
C THR A 20 -13.89 8.36 -8.63
N PHE A 21 -13.48 7.95 -7.42
CA PHE A 21 -13.91 8.56 -6.17
C PHE A 21 -13.09 9.81 -5.81
N LEU A 22 -13.69 10.97 -6.04
CA LEU A 22 -13.12 12.26 -5.64
C LEU A 22 -13.40 12.54 -4.16
N VAL A 23 -12.46 13.21 -3.47
CA VAL A 23 -12.65 13.57 -2.06
C VAL A 23 -13.83 14.52 -1.88
N ALA A 24 -14.01 15.47 -2.82
CA ALA A 24 -15.11 16.42 -2.79
C ALA A 24 -16.49 15.77 -2.93
N ASP A 25 -16.58 14.63 -3.64
CA ASP A 25 -17.84 13.97 -3.97
C ASP A 25 -18.18 12.80 -3.03
N TRP A 26 -17.20 12.23 -2.34
CA TRP A 26 -17.38 11.02 -1.52
C TRP A 26 -16.60 11.07 -0.18
N PHE A 27 -16.77 12.17 0.56
CA PHE A 27 -16.19 12.38 1.89
C PHE A 27 -17.07 11.84 3.03
N VAL A 28 -16.45 11.60 4.19
CA VAL A 28 -17.11 11.28 5.48
C VAL A 28 -18.14 10.13 5.34
N LYS A 29 -17.73 9.06 4.65
CA LYS A 29 -18.49 7.81 4.55
C LYS A 29 -17.90 6.76 5.49
N PRO A 30 -18.73 5.87 6.08
CA PRO A 30 -18.25 4.76 6.90
C PRO A 30 -17.41 3.79 6.06
N LEU A 31 -16.58 2.95 6.69
CA LEU A 31 -15.67 2.04 5.97
C LEU A 31 -16.40 1.02 5.06
N CYS A 32 -17.60 0.58 5.45
CA CYS A 32 -18.49 -0.24 4.61
C CYS A 32 -18.93 0.49 3.33
N MET A 33 -18.97 1.83 3.34
CA MET A 33 -19.25 2.67 2.17
C MET A 33 -18.00 3.40 1.66
N SER A 34 -16.80 2.90 1.98
CA SER A 34 -15.56 3.45 1.41
C SER A 34 -15.50 3.23 -0.11
N PRO A 35 -14.69 4.03 -0.85
CA PRO A 35 -14.41 3.78 -2.26
C PRO A 35 -13.96 2.36 -2.59
N LEU A 36 -13.19 1.72 -1.69
CA LEU A 36 -12.77 0.32 -1.82
C LEU A 36 -13.98 -0.62 -1.78
N SER A 37 -14.84 -0.47 -0.78
CA SER A 37 -16.06 -1.28 -0.62
C SER A 37 -17.03 -1.06 -1.79
N CYS A 38 -17.29 0.19 -2.16
CA CYS A 38 -18.20 0.53 -3.27
C CYS A 38 -17.70 -0.06 -4.60
N ALA A 39 -16.41 0.11 -4.92
CA ALA A 39 -15.82 -0.44 -6.13
C ALA A 39 -15.89 -1.98 -6.19
N ARG A 40 -15.90 -2.70 -5.05
CA ARG A 40 -16.04 -4.16 -5.06
C ARG A 40 -17.37 -4.61 -5.64
N TYR A 41 -18.46 -3.90 -5.35
CA TYR A 41 -19.81 -4.18 -5.88
C TYR A 41 -20.08 -3.45 -7.22
N GLY A 42 -19.02 -3.16 -7.99
CA GLY A 42 -19.18 -2.62 -9.36
C GLY A 42 -19.62 -1.17 -9.48
N TRP A 43 -19.67 -0.44 -8.36
CA TRP A 43 -20.05 0.98 -8.32
C TRP A 43 -18.88 1.89 -8.72
N VAL A 44 -19.21 2.97 -9.42
CA VAL A 44 -18.34 4.12 -9.67
C VAL A 44 -18.98 5.37 -9.10
N ASN A 45 -18.17 6.34 -8.67
CA ASN A 45 -18.65 7.64 -8.25
C ASN A 45 -18.87 8.53 -9.49
N VAL A 46 -20.06 9.17 -9.57
CA VAL A 46 -20.49 9.98 -10.72
C VAL A 46 -20.90 11.40 -10.34
N GLY A 47 -20.65 11.79 -9.09
CA GLY A 47 -20.95 13.11 -8.53
C GLY A 47 -21.17 13.05 -7.01
N PRO A 48 -21.48 14.20 -6.37
CA PRO A 48 -21.66 14.29 -4.92
C PRO A 48 -22.64 13.25 -4.38
N ASP A 49 -22.17 12.47 -3.40
CA ASP A 49 -22.91 11.39 -2.72
C ASP A 49 -23.61 10.39 -3.67
N THR A 50 -23.17 10.31 -4.94
CA THR A 50 -23.86 9.54 -5.97
C THR A 50 -22.94 8.48 -6.60
N LEU A 51 -23.42 7.24 -6.60
CA LEU A 51 -22.81 6.11 -7.29
C LEU A 51 -23.68 5.65 -8.47
N GLU A 52 -23.04 5.10 -9.49
CA GLU A 52 -23.69 4.40 -10.59
C GLU A 52 -23.07 3.00 -10.78
N CYS A 53 -23.91 2.00 -11.06
CA CYS A 53 -23.44 0.65 -11.34
C CYS A 53 -22.98 0.53 -12.79
N THR A 54 -21.73 0.12 -13.00
CA THR A 54 -21.07 -0.06 -14.31
C THR A 54 -21.77 -1.01 -15.31
N ILE A 55 -22.75 -1.80 -14.86
CA ILE A 55 -23.47 -2.81 -15.66
C ILE A 55 -24.97 -2.51 -15.73
N CYS A 56 -25.65 -2.38 -14.59
CA CYS A 56 -27.11 -2.23 -14.58
C CYS A 56 -27.59 -0.78 -14.57
N MET A 57 -26.69 0.21 -14.60
CA MET A 57 -26.96 1.66 -14.62
C MET A 57 -27.87 2.18 -13.48
N LYS A 58 -28.10 1.36 -12.44
CA LYS A 58 -28.78 1.82 -11.22
C LYS A 58 -27.91 2.87 -10.55
N ARG A 59 -28.56 3.87 -9.96
CA ARG A 59 -27.92 4.89 -9.14
C ARG A 59 -28.26 4.69 -7.67
N LEU A 60 -27.28 4.95 -6.82
CA LEU A 60 -27.37 4.93 -5.37
C LEU A 60 -26.95 6.32 -4.90
N VAL A 61 -27.87 7.07 -4.28
CA VAL A 61 -27.58 8.36 -3.64
C VAL A 61 -27.49 8.13 -2.14
N TYR A 62 -26.33 8.39 -1.54
CA TYR A 62 -26.09 8.17 -0.13
C TYR A 62 -26.57 9.36 0.70
N THR A 63 -27.85 9.39 1.04
CA THR A 63 -28.42 10.44 1.88
C THR A 63 -28.14 10.19 3.35
N TYR A 64 -27.18 10.93 3.94
CA TYR A 64 -27.07 11.01 5.39
C TYR A 64 -28.23 11.84 5.95
N THR A 65 -28.99 11.31 6.91
CA THR A 65 -30.00 12.08 7.64
C THR A 65 -29.81 11.92 9.15
N LEU A 66 -29.85 13.04 9.88
CA LEU A 66 -29.70 13.07 11.34
C LEU A 66 -30.76 12.24 12.09
N LYS A 67 -31.87 11.85 11.42
CA LYS A 67 -32.97 11.09 12.00
C LYS A 67 -32.79 9.57 11.91
N ASN A 68 -32.19 9.08 10.82
CA ASN A 68 -32.10 7.65 10.54
C ASN A 68 -30.68 7.10 10.73
N GLY A 69 -29.71 7.98 11.01
CA GLY A 69 -28.29 7.63 11.00
C GLY A 69 -27.74 7.40 9.58
N PRO A 70 -26.45 7.07 9.48
CA PRO A 70 -25.88 6.57 8.24
C PRO A 70 -26.40 5.13 7.98
N PRO A 71 -26.86 4.79 6.75
CA PRO A 71 -27.08 3.39 6.40
C PRO A 71 -25.73 2.69 6.30
N ASP A 72 -25.37 1.99 7.38
CA ASP A 72 -24.05 1.40 7.62
C ASP A 72 -23.90 -0.06 7.13
N SER A 73 -24.81 -0.54 6.26
CA SER A 73 -24.72 -1.90 5.71
C SER A 73 -24.21 -1.97 4.28
N LEU A 74 -23.32 -2.94 4.04
CA LEU A 74 -22.94 -3.42 2.70
C LEU A 74 -24.15 -3.92 1.90
N ASP A 75 -25.24 -4.30 2.57
CA ASP A 75 -26.50 -4.69 1.93
C ASP A 75 -27.06 -3.58 1.03
N LEU A 76 -26.80 -2.29 1.32
CA LEU A 76 -27.23 -1.19 0.47
C LEU A 76 -26.54 -1.23 -0.90
N LEU A 77 -25.23 -1.54 -0.92
CA LEU A 77 -24.46 -1.70 -2.17
C LEU A 77 -24.95 -2.89 -2.99
N ASN A 78 -25.40 -3.96 -2.33
CA ASN A 78 -25.87 -5.17 -2.99
C ASN A 78 -27.33 -5.04 -3.49
N SER A 79 -28.24 -4.67 -2.59
CA SER A 79 -29.69 -4.63 -2.83
C SER A 79 -30.13 -3.57 -3.86
N THR A 80 -29.40 -2.46 -4.01
CA THR A 80 -29.75 -1.37 -4.94
C THR A 80 -29.58 -1.76 -6.42
N HIS A 81 -28.85 -2.83 -6.73
CA HIS A 81 -28.76 -3.37 -8.08
C HIS A 81 -30.09 -3.94 -8.58
N THR A 82 -30.27 -3.99 -9.90
CA THR A 82 -31.34 -4.82 -10.51
C THR A 82 -31.08 -6.31 -10.22
N ASP A 83 -32.13 -7.13 -10.19
CA ASP A 83 -32.00 -8.55 -9.84
C ASP A 83 -31.13 -9.37 -10.79
N LEU A 84 -31.09 -9.00 -12.07
CA LEU A 84 -30.21 -9.62 -13.07
C LEU A 84 -28.82 -8.95 -13.15
N CYS A 85 -28.42 -8.12 -12.17
CA CYS A 85 -27.10 -7.51 -12.16
C CYS A 85 -26.05 -8.51 -11.65
N PRO A 86 -25.02 -8.86 -12.44
CA PRO A 86 -24.01 -9.83 -12.04
C PRO A 86 -23.15 -9.38 -10.84
N TRP A 87 -23.17 -8.11 -10.45
CA TRP A 87 -22.45 -7.63 -9.27
C TRP A 87 -23.10 -8.03 -7.93
N LYS A 88 -24.37 -8.48 -7.92
CA LYS A 88 -25.04 -8.93 -6.68
C LYS A 88 -24.30 -10.11 -6.03
N ASP A 89 -24.03 -11.14 -6.82
CA ASP A 89 -23.43 -12.39 -6.35
C ASP A 89 -21.93 -12.52 -6.67
N ASN A 90 -21.36 -11.55 -7.38
CA ASN A 90 -19.98 -11.60 -7.86
C ASN A 90 -19.21 -10.28 -7.62
N PRO A 91 -19.05 -9.84 -6.35
CA PRO A 91 -18.20 -8.69 -6.01
C PRO A 91 -16.72 -9.02 -6.22
N SER A 92 -15.89 -8.00 -6.49
CA SER A 92 -14.44 -8.17 -6.58
C SER A 92 -13.85 -8.79 -5.29
N PRO A 93 -12.76 -9.58 -5.39
CA PRO A 93 -12.10 -10.19 -4.25
C PRO A 93 -11.78 -9.22 -3.10
N LEU A 94 -11.92 -9.71 -1.85
CA LEU A 94 -11.53 -8.95 -0.65
C LEU A 94 -10.03 -8.62 -0.64
N SER A 95 -9.19 -9.47 -1.24
CA SER A 95 -7.74 -9.27 -1.33
C SER A 95 -7.34 -7.96 -2.03
N PHE A 96 -8.17 -7.40 -2.90
CA PHE A 96 -7.92 -6.09 -3.53
C PHE A 96 -8.02 -4.91 -2.53
N THR A 97 -8.62 -5.13 -1.35
CA THR A 97 -8.74 -4.14 -0.27
C THR A 97 -7.73 -4.33 0.85
N SER A 98 -7.08 -5.49 0.92
CA SER A 98 -6.08 -5.85 1.93
C SER A 98 -4.71 -5.25 1.62
N LEU A 99 -3.81 -5.27 2.61
CA LEU A 99 -2.38 -5.04 2.38
C LEU A 99 -1.83 -6.07 1.38
N PRO A 100 -0.91 -5.69 0.48
CA PRO A 100 -0.35 -6.60 -0.51
C PRO A 100 0.65 -7.54 0.16
N LEU A 101 0.69 -8.78 -0.31
CA LEU A 101 1.80 -9.68 -0.02
C LEU A 101 2.98 -9.29 -0.92
N PHE A 102 4.08 -8.86 -0.31
CA PHE A 102 5.32 -8.63 -1.05
C PHE A 102 6.11 -9.93 -1.15
N SER A 103 6.82 -10.11 -2.27
CA SER A 103 8.02 -10.96 -2.29
C SER A 103 9.23 -10.06 -2.04
N LEU A 104 10.31 -10.61 -1.47
CA LEU A 104 11.57 -9.87 -1.30
C LEU A 104 12.07 -9.26 -2.62
N LYS A 105 11.96 -10.01 -3.72
CA LYS A 105 12.27 -9.52 -5.08
C LYS A 105 11.39 -8.34 -5.49
N SER A 106 10.08 -8.42 -5.24
CA SER A 106 9.14 -7.32 -5.52
C SER A 106 9.49 -6.08 -4.70
N LEU A 107 9.79 -6.25 -3.42
CA LEU A 107 10.14 -5.15 -2.52
C LEU A 107 11.48 -4.48 -2.92
N LYS A 108 12.54 -5.26 -3.21
CA LYS A 108 13.81 -4.72 -3.76
C LYS A 108 13.57 -3.92 -5.04
N THR A 109 12.66 -4.40 -5.91
CA THR A 109 12.28 -3.74 -7.17
C THR A 109 11.45 -2.47 -6.96
N ILE A 110 10.70 -2.34 -5.86
CA ILE A 110 9.99 -1.09 -5.52
C ILE A 110 10.99 -0.08 -4.94
N ILE A 111 11.84 -0.52 -4.00
CA ILE A 111 12.86 0.32 -3.36
C ILE A 111 13.82 0.90 -4.42
N SER A 112 14.28 0.10 -5.38
CA SER A 112 15.23 0.55 -6.41
C SER A 112 14.65 1.55 -7.43
N LYS A 113 13.31 1.69 -7.53
CA LYS A 113 12.70 2.71 -8.40
C LYS A 113 12.88 4.13 -7.87
N TRP A 114 13.05 4.30 -6.56
CA TRP A 114 13.12 5.60 -5.89
C TRP A 114 14.45 6.33 -6.19
N ALA A 115 14.55 6.93 -7.38
CA ALA A 115 15.64 7.83 -7.73
C ALA A 115 15.70 9.10 -6.84
N VAL A 116 14.55 9.49 -6.30
CA VAL A 116 14.33 10.63 -5.39
C VAL A 116 13.13 10.28 -4.50
N HIS A 117 13.10 10.75 -3.25
CA HIS A 117 12.01 10.55 -2.30
C HIS A 117 11.77 11.84 -1.47
N PRO A 118 10.57 12.01 -0.88
CA PRO A 118 10.38 13.01 0.16
C PRO A 118 11.13 12.63 1.45
N GLN A 119 11.46 13.63 2.26
CA GLN A 119 12.01 13.41 3.60
C GLN A 119 10.88 13.00 4.56
N LEU A 120 11.12 11.95 5.35
CA LEU A 120 10.13 11.41 6.29
C LEU A 120 10.22 12.13 7.64
N ASP A 121 9.08 12.43 8.27
CA ASP A 121 9.04 13.03 9.61
C ASP A 121 9.87 12.19 10.60
N PRO A 122 10.96 12.70 11.21
CA PRO A 122 11.79 11.93 12.12
C PRO A 122 11.04 11.32 13.31
N ASN A 123 9.83 11.80 13.60
CA ASN A 123 8.95 11.29 14.65
C ASN A 123 7.97 10.22 14.18
N PHE A 124 7.80 9.95 12.87
CA PHE A 124 6.80 8.99 12.37
C PHE A 124 7.00 7.59 12.99
N LEU A 125 8.24 7.18 13.30
CA LEU A 125 8.56 5.92 13.97
C LEU A 125 8.02 5.86 15.42
N LYS A 126 7.80 6.99 16.09
CA LYS A 126 7.27 7.06 17.46
C LYS A 126 5.76 6.79 17.48
N ASP A 127 5.06 7.26 16.46
CA ASP A 127 3.65 6.93 16.22
C ASP A 127 3.47 5.46 15.81
N PHE A 128 4.58 4.77 15.51
CA PHE A 128 4.59 3.47 14.87
C PHE A 128 5.16 2.34 15.74
N LYS A 129 4.30 1.74 16.56
CA LYS A 129 4.66 0.62 17.44
C LYS A 129 5.10 -0.67 16.72
N ALA A 130 4.83 -0.81 15.41
CA ALA A 130 4.96 -2.07 14.68
C ALA A 130 6.22 -2.21 13.80
N LEU A 131 7.09 -1.20 13.73
CA LEU A 131 8.32 -1.20 12.92
C LEU A 131 9.43 -0.51 13.69
N SER A 132 10.42 -1.29 14.13
CA SER A 132 11.60 -0.74 14.80
C SER A 132 12.68 -0.38 13.78
N SER A 133 13.61 0.48 14.21
CA SER A 133 14.83 0.78 13.45
C SER A 133 15.64 -0.47 13.09
N ASN A 134 15.59 -1.50 13.94
CA ASN A 134 16.29 -2.77 13.74
C ASN A 134 15.64 -3.57 12.59
N GLN A 135 14.32 -3.70 12.60
CA GLN A 135 13.55 -4.45 11.60
C GLN A 135 13.74 -3.90 10.17
N ILE A 136 13.91 -2.57 10.02
CA ILE A 136 14.30 -1.98 8.73
C ILE A 136 15.72 -2.37 8.32
N GLY A 137 16.71 -2.32 9.22
CA GLY A 137 18.08 -2.72 8.91
C GLY A 137 18.20 -4.21 8.54
N GLU A 138 17.47 -5.07 9.26
CA GLU A 138 17.35 -6.50 8.93
C GLU A 138 16.71 -6.72 7.57
N LEU A 139 15.65 -5.96 7.24
CA LEU A 139 14.99 -6.06 5.95
C LEU A 139 15.90 -5.58 4.80
N LEU A 140 16.66 -4.52 4.98
CA LEU A 140 17.67 -4.07 4.01
C LEU A 140 18.78 -5.12 3.80
N SER A 141 19.28 -5.73 4.89
CA SER A 141 20.24 -6.84 4.84
C SER A 141 19.71 -8.05 4.07
N VAL A 142 18.48 -8.49 4.38
CA VAL A 142 17.80 -9.60 3.65
C VAL A 142 17.55 -9.25 2.18
N LEU A 143 17.32 -7.98 1.87
CA LEU A 143 17.17 -7.49 0.50
C LEU A 143 18.50 -7.28 -0.21
N ASP A 144 19.67 -7.48 0.43
CA ASP A 144 21.00 -7.19 -0.13
C ASP A 144 21.07 -5.72 -0.61
N LEU A 145 20.87 -4.81 0.35
CA LEU A 145 20.93 -3.35 0.20
C LEU A 145 21.70 -2.75 1.38
N ASP A 146 22.53 -1.74 1.11
CA ASP A 146 23.28 -1.03 2.15
C ASP A 146 22.34 -0.32 3.14
N ASP A 147 22.68 -0.37 4.43
CA ASP A 147 21.91 0.23 5.52
C ASP A 147 22.13 1.75 5.64
N THR A 148 21.87 2.48 4.55
CA THR A 148 21.99 3.95 4.49
C THR A 148 20.68 4.64 4.89
N PRO A 149 20.71 5.90 5.38
CA PRO A 149 19.50 6.68 5.67
C PRO A 149 18.52 6.74 4.49
N GLU A 150 19.03 6.89 3.26
CA GLU A 150 18.23 6.94 2.04
C GLU A 150 17.54 5.60 1.76
N ASN A 151 18.26 4.47 1.89
CA ASN A 151 17.67 3.15 1.70
C ASN A 151 16.65 2.83 2.80
N ARG A 152 16.88 3.28 4.04
CA ARG A 152 15.90 3.20 5.13
C ARG A 152 14.61 3.93 4.76
N GLU A 153 14.69 5.21 4.34
CA GLU A 153 13.51 6.00 3.95
C GLU A 153 12.76 5.38 2.75
N ARG A 154 13.47 4.94 1.71
CA ARG A 154 12.87 4.25 0.55
C ARG A 154 12.20 2.94 0.94
N CYS A 155 12.82 2.18 1.85
CA CYS A 155 12.24 0.95 2.41
C CYS A 155 10.94 1.27 3.15
N ILE A 156 10.96 2.24 4.08
CA ILE A 156 9.78 2.70 4.83
C ILE A 156 8.65 3.12 3.87
N LEU A 157 8.92 3.96 2.87
CA LEU A 157 7.92 4.38 1.87
C LEU A 157 7.31 3.17 1.16
N SER A 158 8.14 2.20 0.77
CA SER A 158 7.71 1.00 0.04
C SER A 158 6.87 0.07 0.92
N VAL A 159 7.29 -0.20 2.16
CA VAL A 159 6.55 -1.05 3.13
C VAL A 159 5.37 -0.33 3.80
N THR A 160 5.17 0.96 3.52
CA THR A 160 3.95 1.72 3.87
C THR A 160 3.07 2.00 2.65
N GLY A 161 3.32 1.32 1.53
CA GLY A 161 2.41 1.27 0.38
C GLY A 161 2.59 2.38 -0.65
N TRP A 162 3.63 3.20 -0.54
CA TRP A 162 3.96 4.22 -1.53
C TRP A 162 4.85 3.65 -2.63
N ASN A 163 4.63 4.14 -3.85
CA ASN A 163 5.38 3.81 -5.04
C ASN A 163 5.77 5.10 -5.76
N TYR A 164 6.85 5.04 -6.54
CA TYR A 164 7.33 6.12 -7.37
C TYR A 164 7.39 5.70 -8.85
N THR A 165 6.97 6.59 -9.75
CA THR A 165 6.92 6.36 -11.20
C THR A 165 7.94 7.26 -11.91
N PRO A 166 9.19 6.80 -12.12
CA PRO A 166 10.30 7.65 -12.57
C PRO A 166 10.21 8.20 -14.00
N HIS A 167 9.47 7.57 -14.91
CA HIS A 167 9.78 7.63 -16.35
C HIS A 167 8.83 8.42 -17.26
N SER A 168 7.87 9.18 -16.73
CA SER A 168 6.96 9.98 -17.57
C SER A 168 6.43 11.27 -16.93
N ASP A 169 6.91 11.62 -15.74
CA ASP A 169 6.23 12.62 -14.90
C ASP A 169 7.17 13.75 -14.43
N PRO A 170 7.02 14.98 -14.95
CA PRO A 170 7.83 16.12 -14.51
C PRO A 170 7.51 16.54 -13.05
N LEU A 171 6.36 16.14 -12.51
CA LEU A 171 5.92 16.45 -11.14
C LEU A 171 6.43 15.43 -10.11
N LYS A 172 7.10 14.36 -10.55
CA LYS A 172 7.70 13.32 -9.68
C LYS A 172 6.69 12.76 -8.68
N MET A 173 5.54 12.30 -9.16
CA MET A 173 4.45 11.87 -8.26
C MET A 173 4.82 10.60 -7.48
N THR A 174 4.50 10.59 -6.18
CA THR A 174 4.36 9.35 -5.40
C THR A 174 2.90 8.92 -5.41
N SER A 175 2.63 7.61 -5.31
CA SER A 175 1.26 7.10 -5.25
C SER A 175 1.08 5.81 -4.46
N CYS A 176 -0.13 5.62 -3.93
CA CYS A 176 -0.55 4.37 -3.29
C CYS A 176 -1.43 3.53 -4.22
N SER A 177 -1.03 2.29 -4.48
CA SER A 177 -1.78 1.34 -5.31
C SER A 177 -3.15 0.94 -4.72
N ILE A 178 -3.32 1.01 -3.39
CA ILE A 178 -4.61 0.67 -2.76
C ILE A 178 -5.56 1.85 -2.83
N CYS A 179 -5.23 2.98 -2.19
CA CYS A 179 -6.18 4.10 -2.05
C CYS A 179 -6.17 5.09 -3.23
N GLN A 180 -5.29 4.90 -4.23
CA GLN A 180 -5.21 5.79 -5.40
C GLN A 180 -5.00 7.26 -4.98
N ARG A 181 -4.28 7.48 -3.88
CA ARG A 181 -3.72 8.79 -3.52
C ARG A 181 -2.46 8.97 -4.35
N ALA A 182 -2.33 10.10 -5.01
CA ALA A 182 -1.12 10.53 -5.68
C ALA A 182 -0.76 11.95 -5.22
N LEU A 183 0.52 12.21 -5.01
CA LEU A 183 1.05 13.47 -4.48
C LEU A 183 2.34 13.85 -5.21
N PRO A 184 2.52 15.10 -5.64
CA PRO A 184 3.83 15.59 -6.07
C PRO A 184 4.71 15.76 -4.83
N PHE A 185 6.00 15.51 -4.97
CA PHE A 185 6.98 15.99 -3.98
C PHE A 185 8.02 16.84 -4.67
N GLN A 186 8.36 17.96 -4.04
CA GLN A 186 9.49 18.77 -4.48
C GLN A 186 10.74 18.31 -3.73
N PRO A 187 11.74 17.70 -4.40
CA PRO A 187 13.04 17.54 -3.79
C PRO A 187 13.65 18.93 -3.55
N LYS A 188 14.34 19.12 -2.42
CA LYS A 188 15.03 20.39 -2.13
C LYS A 188 15.93 20.77 -3.32
N PRO A 189 15.95 22.04 -3.78
CA PRO A 189 17.02 22.48 -4.66
C PRO A 189 18.35 22.26 -3.92
N SER A 190 19.32 21.63 -4.59
CA SER A 190 20.64 21.44 -4.02
C SER A 190 21.27 22.80 -3.71
N LEU A 191 21.99 22.92 -2.59
CA LEU A 191 22.54 24.21 -2.10
C LEU A 191 23.35 24.98 -3.15
N HIS A 192 23.87 24.31 -4.18
CA HIS A 192 24.58 24.92 -5.31
C HIS A 192 23.73 25.82 -6.22
N SER A 193 22.39 25.69 -6.29
CA SER A 193 21.58 26.52 -7.20
C SER A 193 21.17 27.88 -6.64
N LEU A 194 21.42 28.15 -5.34
CA LEU A 194 21.06 29.41 -4.68
C LEU A 194 22.21 30.43 -4.62
N ALA A 195 23.40 30.07 -5.12
CA ALA A 195 24.61 30.89 -5.04
C ALA A 195 24.68 32.05 -6.08
N SER A 196 23.71 32.18 -6.98
CA SER A 196 23.83 33.04 -8.19
C SER A 196 22.92 34.27 -8.23
N ASN A 197 22.22 34.64 -7.15
CA ASN A 197 21.45 35.90 -7.07
C ASN A 197 21.60 36.57 -5.70
N GLN A 198 22.69 37.30 -5.52
CA GLN A 198 22.79 38.34 -4.49
C GLN A 198 22.30 39.68 -5.06
N GLN A 199 21.64 40.48 -4.21
CA GLN A 199 21.12 41.86 -4.39
C GLN A 199 19.58 41.93 -4.57
N THR A 200 18.78 42.65 -3.75
CA THR A 200 19.09 43.63 -2.68
C THR A 200 18.04 43.68 -1.55
N LYS A 201 18.43 44.32 -0.44
CA LYS A 201 17.61 44.97 0.63
C LYS A 201 16.86 44.06 1.63
N ALA A 202 17.01 44.44 2.92
CA ALA A 202 16.40 43.81 4.08
C ALA A 202 15.25 44.64 4.67
N PRO A 203 14.38 44.01 5.47
CA PRO A 203 13.98 44.60 6.75
C PRO A 203 14.08 43.63 7.95
N LYS A 204 14.03 44.20 9.17
CA LYS A 204 13.86 43.52 10.47
C LYS A 204 12.36 43.41 10.78
N VAL A 205 11.81 42.62 11.72
CA VAL A 205 12.29 41.80 12.86
C VAL A 205 11.59 40.41 12.74
N GLY A 206 12.19 39.25 13.00
CA GLY A 206 12.55 38.70 14.32
C GLY A 206 11.34 38.07 15.06
N GLU A 207 10.78 36.98 14.50
CA GLU A 207 10.04 35.88 15.20
C GLU A 207 9.42 34.91 14.18
N LYS A 208 8.98 35.42 13.02
CA LYS A 208 8.35 34.60 11.94
C LYS A 208 9.24 33.49 11.35
N ARG A 209 10.57 33.63 11.46
CA ARG A 209 11.55 32.82 10.73
C ARG A 209 11.65 31.35 11.19
N LYS A 210 11.20 31.02 12.40
CA LYS A 210 11.19 29.63 12.90
C LYS A 210 10.11 28.74 12.28
N ARG A 211 9.09 29.32 11.63
CA ARG A 211 7.97 28.57 11.03
C ARG A 211 8.20 28.22 9.55
N GLU A 212 9.21 28.82 8.92
CA GLU A 212 9.60 28.54 7.53
C GLU A 212 10.62 27.39 7.44
N GLU A 213 11.25 27.04 8.57
CA GLU A 213 12.11 25.87 8.76
C GLU A 213 11.34 24.66 9.38
N GLU A 214 10.02 24.78 9.59
CA GLU A 214 9.14 23.61 9.74
C GLU A 214 8.97 22.97 8.35
N GLU A 215 10.03 22.29 7.92
CA GLU A 215 10.13 21.64 6.62
C GLU A 215 8.94 20.71 6.39
N SER A 216 8.46 20.64 5.14
CA SER A 216 7.27 19.89 4.73
C SER A 216 7.51 18.37 4.78
N TRP A 217 7.65 17.82 5.97
CA TRP A 217 7.87 16.40 6.24
C TRP A 217 6.73 15.54 5.70
N PHE A 218 7.07 14.41 5.08
CA PHE A 218 6.08 13.49 4.53
C PHE A 218 5.70 12.44 5.57
N HIS A 219 4.53 12.60 6.19
CA HIS A 219 3.99 11.60 7.11
C HIS A 219 3.39 10.43 6.32
N CYS A 220 4.20 9.40 6.05
CA CYS A 220 3.85 8.27 5.17
C CYS A 220 2.51 7.58 5.47
N LEU A 221 2.06 7.54 6.73
CA LEU A 221 0.74 6.97 7.08
C LEU A 221 -0.41 7.97 6.96
N GLY A 222 -0.24 9.19 7.49
CA GLY A 222 -1.27 10.23 7.51
C GLY A 222 -1.70 10.72 6.11
N GLU A 223 -0.79 10.70 5.13
CA GLU A 223 -1.09 11.08 3.75
C GLU A 223 -1.99 10.09 2.99
N HIS A 224 -2.18 8.88 3.51
CA HIS A 224 -3.15 7.95 2.95
C HIS A 224 -4.59 8.42 3.20
N ARG A 225 -5.48 8.12 2.25
CA ARG A 225 -6.92 8.40 2.41
C ARG A 225 -7.49 7.61 3.59
N TYR A 226 -8.55 8.14 4.21
CA TYR A 226 -9.11 7.62 5.49
C TYR A 226 -9.46 6.13 5.48
N TYR A 227 -9.80 5.57 4.31
CA TYR A 227 -10.18 4.18 4.08
C TYR A 227 -9.02 3.26 3.69
N CYS A 228 -7.79 3.77 3.61
CA CYS A 228 -6.65 2.97 3.21
C CYS A 228 -6.20 2.06 4.38
N PRO A 229 -6.00 0.74 4.17
CA PRO A 229 -5.50 -0.15 5.21
C PRO A 229 -4.11 0.25 5.73
N TRP A 230 -3.30 0.95 4.92
CA TRP A 230 -2.00 1.50 5.34
C TRP A 230 -2.12 2.61 6.39
N ARG A 231 -3.20 3.42 6.38
CA ARG A 231 -3.28 4.67 7.16
C ARG A 231 -3.16 4.46 8.66
N ASN A 232 -3.76 3.39 9.18
CA ASN A 232 -3.77 3.09 10.61
C ASN A 232 -2.56 2.24 11.05
N GLY A 233 -1.54 2.14 10.20
CA GLY A 233 -0.37 1.29 10.41
C GLY A 233 -0.61 -0.21 10.27
N GLY A 234 -1.87 -0.63 10.06
CA GLY A 234 -2.27 -1.97 9.65
C GLY A 234 -1.63 -3.10 10.46
N ASP A 235 -1.36 -4.22 9.78
CA ASP A 235 -0.54 -5.31 10.30
C ASP A 235 0.84 -5.34 9.62
N ILE A 236 1.44 -4.15 9.46
CA ILE A 236 2.71 -3.96 8.77
C ILE A 236 3.86 -4.64 9.54
N GLY A 237 3.73 -4.75 10.87
CA GLY A 237 4.67 -5.51 11.71
C GLY A 237 4.69 -6.99 11.34
N ASN A 238 3.54 -7.66 11.27
CA ASN A 238 3.51 -9.06 10.84
C ASN A 238 3.87 -9.21 9.36
N LEU A 239 3.51 -8.25 8.48
CA LEU A 239 3.95 -8.25 7.08
C LEU A 239 5.49 -8.27 6.96
N ILE A 240 6.18 -7.50 7.79
CA ILE A 240 7.65 -7.43 7.80
C ILE A 240 8.26 -8.65 8.49
N GLU A 241 7.70 -9.13 9.60
CA GLU A 241 8.12 -10.39 10.23
C GLU A 241 7.93 -11.59 9.29
N ASP A 242 6.84 -11.66 8.53
CA ASP A 242 6.62 -12.72 7.54
C ASP A 242 7.60 -12.62 6.35
N LEU A 243 7.90 -11.40 5.87
CA LEU A 243 8.98 -11.19 4.89
C LEU A 243 10.34 -11.66 5.42
N LEU A 244 10.67 -11.38 6.69
CA LEU A 244 11.92 -11.78 7.33
C LEU A 244 11.97 -13.28 7.65
N ARG A 245 10.82 -13.92 7.96
CA ARG A 245 10.70 -15.38 8.13
C ARG A 245 10.88 -16.15 6.83
N LEU A 246 10.50 -15.55 5.70
CA LEU A 246 10.71 -16.11 4.36
C LEU A 246 12.16 -15.94 3.85
N SER A 247 13.04 -15.30 4.62
CA SER A 247 14.46 -15.18 4.29
C SER A 247 15.25 -16.46 4.58
N PRO A 248 15.92 -17.08 3.58
CA PRO A 248 16.83 -18.18 3.82
C PRO A 248 18.00 -17.81 4.74
N VAL A 249 18.41 -16.53 4.76
CA VAL A 249 19.51 -16.05 5.61
C VAL A 249 19.12 -16.08 7.08
N ARG A 250 17.91 -15.63 7.44
CA ARG A 250 17.41 -15.69 8.83
C ARG A 250 17.09 -17.13 9.25
N TRP A 251 16.73 -18.01 8.31
CA TRP A 251 16.60 -19.46 8.56
C TRP A 251 17.97 -20.08 8.88
N LEU A 252 19.02 -19.75 8.12
CA LEU A 252 20.39 -20.21 8.36
C LEU A 252 20.99 -19.63 9.65
N GLN A 253 20.82 -18.33 9.93
CA GLN A 253 21.32 -17.72 11.16
C GLN A 253 20.65 -18.31 12.41
N ARG A 254 19.34 -18.53 12.41
CA ARG A 254 18.64 -19.25 13.50
C ARG A 254 19.06 -20.71 13.60
N PHE A 255 19.46 -21.33 12.48
CA PHE A 255 20.00 -22.69 12.49
C PHE A 255 21.40 -22.72 13.11
N GLU A 256 22.26 -21.74 12.82
CA GLU A 256 23.59 -21.58 13.41
C GLU A 256 23.50 -21.24 14.91
N GLU A 257 22.71 -20.24 15.31
CA GLU A 257 22.43 -19.88 16.70
C GLU A 257 21.77 -21.03 17.49
N GLY A 258 20.91 -21.82 16.83
CA GLY A 258 20.32 -23.03 17.42
C GLY A 258 21.26 -24.24 17.48
N SER A 259 22.34 -24.25 16.67
CA SER A 259 23.26 -25.39 16.56
C SER A 259 24.20 -25.55 17.76
N GLU A 260 24.46 -24.47 18.51
CA GLU A 260 25.22 -24.55 19.77
C GLU A 260 24.46 -25.28 20.88
N VAL A 261 23.12 -25.32 20.81
CA VAL A 261 22.27 -25.79 21.91
C VAL A 261 21.84 -27.27 21.78
N ASN A 262 21.89 -27.90 20.60
CA ASN A 262 21.41 -29.29 20.47
C ASN A 262 22.14 -30.19 19.44
N ARG A 263 23.19 -30.88 19.88
CA ARG A 263 23.87 -31.98 19.14
C ARG A 263 23.08 -33.31 19.09
N ARG A 264 21.74 -33.27 19.04
CA ARG A 264 20.87 -34.46 18.91
C ARG A 264 19.69 -34.21 17.97
N SER A 265 19.90 -34.40 16.65
CA SER A 265 18.87 -34.85 15.67
C SER A 265 19.30 -34.74 14.18
N SER A 266 20.55 -35.06 13.81
CA SER A 266 20.94 -35.02 12.38
C SER A 266 20.11 -35.94 11.48
N GLU A 267 19.56 -37.02 12.04
CA GLU A 267 18.66 -37.95 11.36
C GLU A 267 17.26 -37.35 11.10
N ASP A 268 16.65 -36.68 12.09
CA ASP A 268 15.35 -36.01 11.90
C ASP A 268 15.44 -34.83 10.94
N LEU A 269 16.56 -34.08 10.97
CA LEU A 269 16.83 -32.98 10.05
C LEU A 269 16.96 -33.48 8.61
N ASN A 270 17.67 -34.59 8.39
CA ASN A 270 17.78 -35.21 7.06
C ASN A 270 16.41 -35.73 6.57
N MET A 271 15.63 -36.34 7.46
CA MET A 271 14.27 -36.80 7.16
C MET A 271 13.29 -35.65 6.83
N ALA A 272 13.40 -34.50 7.52
CA ALA A 272 12.60 -33.31 7.25
C ALA A 272 12.97 -32.67 5.89
N ALA A 273 14.26 -32.52 5.60
CA ALA A 273 14.76 -32.00 4.32
C ALA A 273 14.32 -32.89 3.14
N GLN A 274 14.39 -34.21 3.28
CA GLN A 274 13.92 -35.15 2.26
C GLN A 274 12.40 -35.05 2.02
N LYS A 275 11.58 -34.84 3.06
CA LYS A 275 10.14 -34.59 2.92
C LYS A 275 9.84 -33.27 2.19
N ALA A 276 10.55 -32.20 2.50
CA ALA A 276 10.40 -30.91 1.82
C ALA A 276 10.79 -30.99 0.33
N LEU A 277 11.89 -31.67 0.00
CA LEU A 277 12.31 -31.93 -1.38
C LEU A 277 11.28 -32.76 -2.15
N LYS A 278 10.67 -33.79 -1.53
CA LYS A 278 9.58 -34.57 -2.15
C LYS A 278 8.35 -33.70 -2.47
N LEU A 279 7.92 -32.85 -1.53
CA LEU A 279 6.81 -31.92 -1.74
C LEU A 279 7.11 -30.91 -2.86
N LEU A 280 8.32 -30.35 -2.91
CA LEU A 280 8.75 -29.46 -3.99
C LEU A 280 8.85 -30.16 -5.35
N HIS A 281 9.07 -31.47 -5.39
CA HIS A 281 9.06 -32.23 -6.63
C HIS A 281 7.62 -32.49 -7.12
N LEU A 282 6.71 -32.87 -6.22
CA LEU A 282 5.27 -33.04 -6.50
C LEU A 282 4.58 -31.74 -6.96
N LEU A 283 5.05 -30.58 -6.49
CA LEU A 283 4.57 -29.27 -6.95
C LEU A 283 5.18 -28.83 -8.30
N LYS A 284 6.17 -29.56 -8.82
CA LYS A 284 6.83 -29.29 -10.11
C LYS A 284 6.50 -30.30 -11.20
N THR A 285 5.91 -31.45 -10.85
CA THR A 285 5.36 -32.39 -11.84
C THR A 285 4.13 -31.76 -12.52
N PRO A 286 4.14 -31.57 -13.85
CA PRO A 286 2.96 -31.05 -14.54
C PRO A 286 1.80 -32.04 -14.44
N ILE A 287 0.60 -31.52 -14.19
CA ILE A 287 -0.64 -32.31 -14.20
C ILE A 287 -0.81 -32.93 -15.60
N PRO A 288 -1.07 -34.25 -15.72
CA PRO A 288 -1.36 -34.87 -17.01
C PRO A 288 -2.54 -34.17 -17.69
N LYS A 289 -2.43 -33.92 -19.01
CA LYS A 289 -3.40 -33.09 -19.74
C LYS A 289 -4.72 -33.79 -20.10
N ASP A 290 -4.93 -35.01 -19.60
CA ASP A 290 -6.05 -35.87 -19.97
C ASP A 290 -6.93 -36.18 -18.75
N LEU A 291 -7.67 -35.15 -18.30
CA LEU A 291 -8.82 -35.20 -17.39
C LEU A 291 -9.80 -34.06 -17.73
#